data_AF-A0A3E0LTR6-F1
#
_entry.id   AF-A0A3E0LTR6-F1
#
_cell.length_a   1.000
_cell.length_b   1.000
_cell.length_c   1.000
_cell.angle_alpha   90.00
_cell.angle_beta   90.00
_cell.angle_gamma   90.00
#
_symmetry.space_group_name_H-M   'P 1'
#
loop_
_entity.id
_entity.type
_entity.pdbx_description
1 polymer ?
#
loop_
_entity_poly.entity_id
_entity_poly.type
_entity_poly.pdbx_seq_one_letter_code
_entity_poly.pdbx_strand_id
1 'polypeptide(L)'
;MSNQGWWCGGVNILSGEPSKWGCYKPDKPRLSQEKLKPIKYEHPAKTPTEIFALRVPDHIWQAIGDRYGIAPYCPLPTKDPGTPPLISNLSDTPGVTFWAWVLDNPSIPLLITEGAKKAGSLLSAGYAAIALPGIYSGFRQQKDSWGNVIGLPYLIPQLEAFCGGGREVVFCFDQDSKPSTIKNVRRAIEKTGKLLTYKGCKVSVARWSDYWKGIDDYIFSQGVEALDRVYQERISLDQYKIENFSAITPDLKINERYIPQSLEIPESAKIIGIKAPKGTGKTEFIATKIKEAKARGQKVLVLTHRVQLGRELSRRFGINYRSELVKSGDGSLLGYCLCVDSLHGKANPKFNPNDWENATIIIDECEQVFLHLLNSPTCQKHRVKIIDTFGELLR
;
A
#
# COMPACT_ATOMS: atom_id res chain seq x y z
N MET A 1 -21.88 31.87 -24.20
CA MET A 1 -22.21 30.45 -23.91
C MET A 1 -22.71 30.40 -22.48
N SER A 2 -23.86 29.78 -22.21
CA SER A 2 -24.42 29.71 -20.87
C SER A 2 -23.46 28.99 -19.92
N ASN A 3 -22.85 29.71 -18.98
CA ASN A 3 -21.95 29.20 -17.94
C ASN A 3 -22.74 28.43 -16.86
N GLN A 4 -23.43 27.37 -17.26
CA GLN A 4 -24.20 26.52 -16.36
C GLN A 4 -23.33 25.34 -15.90
N GLY A 5 -23.38 25.09 -14.59
CA GLY A 5 -22.57 24.11 -13.89
C GLY A 5 -22.54 24.42 -12.39
N TRP A 6 -21.75 23.66 -11.63
CA TRP A 6 -21.54 23.92 -10.21
C TRP A 6 -20.06 24.02 -9.85
N TRP A 7 -19.78 24.88 -8.89
CA TRP A 7 -18.48 24.99 -8.23
C TRP A 7 -18.53 24.31 -6.87
N CYS A 8 -17.51 23.52 -6.56
CA CYS A 8 -17.26 23.04 -5.20
C CYS A 8 -15.91 23.52 -4.74
N GLY A 9 -15.95 24.42 -3.75
CA GLY A 9 -14.82 24.74 -2.89
C GLY A 9 -14.94 24.03 -1.55
N GLY A 10 -13.91 24.17 -0.73
CA GLY A 10 -13.87 23.67 0.63
C GLY A 10 -13.39 24.73 1.62
N VAL A 11 -12.96 24.27 2.78
CA VAL A 11 -12.25 25.03 3.81
C VAL A 11 -10.78 24.67 3.71
N ASN A 12 -9.90 25.67 3.76
CA ASN A 12 -8.49 25.41 3.98
C ASN A 12 -8.30 25.09 5.47
N ILE A 13 -8.12 23.81 5.77
CA ILE A 13 -8.04 23.31 7.16
C ILE A 13 -6.82 23.85 7.93
N LEU A 14 -5.83 24.43 7.26
CA LEU A 14 -4.66 25.04 7.91
C LEU A 14 -4.93 26.47 8.37
N SER A 15 -5.79 27.22 7.67
CA SER A 15 -6.14 28.60 8.02
C SER A 15 -7.55 28.76 8.61
N GLY A 16 -8.43 27.77 8.40
CA GLY A 16 -9.85 27.86 8.72
C GLY A 16 -10.68 28.67 7.72
N GLU A 17 -10.03 29.31 6.73
CA GLU A 17 -10.69 30.18 5.76
C GLU A 17 -11.26 29.39 4.57
N PRO A 18 -12.18 29.98 3.78
CA PRO A 18 -12.63 29.39 2.52
C PRO A 18 -11.46 29.11 1.57
N SER A 19 -11.35 27.87 1.07
CA SER A 19 -10.31 27.51 0.11
C SER A 19 -10.55 28.23 -1.22
N LYS A 20 -9.47 28.82 -1.77
CA LYS A 20 -9.46 29.41 -3.12
C LYS A 20 -9.35 28.33 -4.20
N TRP A 21 -9.03 27.10 -3.81
CA TRP A 21 -8.95 25.95 -4.70
C TRP A 21 -10.27 25.17 -4.68
N GLY A 22 -10.63 24.58 -5.82
CA GLY A 22 -11.85 23.79 -5.94
C GLY A 22 -11.99 23.10 -7.28
N CYS A 23 -13.21 22.69 -7.56
CA CYS A 23 -13.58 22.02 -8.81
C CYS A 23 -14.82 22.66 -9.42
N TYR A 24 -14.74 23.01 -10.68
CA TYR A 24 -15.89 23.33 -11.50
C TYR A 24 -16.35 22.09 -12.27
N LYS A 25 -17.65 21.79 -12.24
CA LYS A 25 -18.27 20.79 -13.11
C LYS A 25 -19.25 21.51 -14.05
N PRO A 26 -18.88 21.70 -15.32
CA PRO A 26 -19.80 22.28 -16.31
C PRO A 26 -20.91 21.28 -16.67
N ASP A 27 -22.09 21.78 -16.97
CA ASP A 27 -23.19 20.95 -17.50
C ASP A 27 -22.90 20.46 -18.92
N LYS A 28 -22.13 21.25 -19.68
CA LYS A 28 -21.63 20.91 -21.02
C LYS A 28 -20.10 20.88 -21.01
N PRO A 29 -19.47 19.72 -20.69
CA PRO A 29 -18.03 19.56 -20.70
C PRO A 29 -17.42 19.90 -22.06
N ARG A 30 -16.37 20.73 -22.05
CA ARG A 30 -15.51 20.91 -23.23
C ARG A 30 -14.64 19.67 -23.46
N LEU A 31 -14.17 19.50 -24.69
CA LEU A 31 -13.24 18.43 -25.03
C LEU A 31 -11.79 18.84 -24.72
N SER A 32 -10.98 17.90 -24.26
CA SER A 32 -9.53 18.05 -24.16
C SER A 32 -8.92 18.21 -25.55
N GLN A 33 -7.98 19.13 -25.73
CA GLN A 33 -7.32 19.36 -27.02
C GLN A 33 -6.55 18.12 -27.52
N GLU A 34 -5.90 17.37 -26.62
CA GLU A 34 -5.07 16.21 -27.01
C GLU A 34 -5.86 14.94 -27.30
N LYS A 35 -6.81 14.58 -26.43
CA LYS A 35 -7.48 13.27 -26.46
C LYS A 35 -8.91 13.35 -27.00
N LEU A 36 -9.40 14.55 -27.31
CA LEU A 36 -10.80 14.83 -27.68
C LEU A 36 -11.81 14.19 -26.70
N LYS A 37 -11.44 14.08 -25.41
CA LYS A 37 -12.30 13.50 -24.36
C LYS A 37 -13.00 14.62 -23.57
N PRO A 38 -14.26 14.43 -23.16
CA PRO A 38 -14.97 15.38 -22.30
C PRO A 38 -14.24 15.58 -20.96
N ILE A 39 -13.97 16.83 -20.60
CA ILE A 39 -13.39 17.21 -19.29
C ILE A 39 -14.54 17.40 -18.31
N LYS A 40 -14.88 16.35 -17.56
CA LYS A 40 -16.00 16.37 -16.62
C LYS A 40 -15.78 17.26 -15.40
N TYR A 41 -14.52 17.48 -15.01
CA TYR A 41 -14.12 18.21 -13.81
C TYR A 41 -12.93 19.10 -14.16
N GLU A 42 -13.04 20.39 -13.86
CA GLU A 42 -12.03 21.41 -14.14
C GLU A 42 -11.48 21.98 -12.83
N HIS A 43 -10.15 21.99 -12.73
CA HIS A 43 -9.41 22.55 -11.59
C HIS A 43 -8.55 23.73 -12.03
N PRO A 44 -8.23 24.68 -11.13
CA PRO A 44 -7.32 25.78 -11.44
C PRO A 44 -5.99 25.27 -12.00
N ALA A 45 -5.62 25.74 -13.20
CA ALA A 45 -4.39 25.33 -13.86
C ALA A 45 -3.14 25.81 -13.08
N LYS A 46 -2.06 25.02 -13.15
CA LYS A 46 -0.75 25.33 -12.52
C LYS A 46 -0.80 25.61 -11.01
N THR A 47 -1.89 25.24 -10.35
CA THR A 47 -2.04 25.36 -8.90
C THR A 47 -1.88 23.97 -8.28
N PRO A 48 -1.12 23.81 -7.19
CA PRO A 48 -1.09 22.55 -6.46
C PRO A 48 -2.50 22.10 -6.09
N THR A 49 -2.82 20.83 -6.30
CA THR A 49 -4.12 20.30 -5.86
C THR A 49 -4.21 20.28 -4.34
N GLU A 50 -5.41 20.52 -3.81
CA GLU A 50 -5.70 20.46 -2.37
C GLU A 50 -6.70 19.32 -2.09
N ILE A 51 -7.05 19.15 -0.81
CA ILE A 51 -8.17 18.28 -0.42
C ILE A 51 -9.50 19.03 -0.54
N PHE A 52 -10.59 18.29 -0.71
CA PHE A 52 -11.94 18.80 -0.48
C PHE A 52 -12.34 18.52 0.97
N ALA A 53 -12.06 19.50 1.83
CA ALA A 53 -12.65 19.58 3.18
C ALA A 53 -13.91 20.45 3.08
N LEU A 54 -15.10 19.82 2.98
CA LEU A 54 -16.34 20.54 2.71
C LEU A 54 -16.78 21.39 3.91
N ARG A 55 -17.56 22.44 3.67
CA ARG A 55 -18.30 23.12 4.76
C ARG A 55 -19.37 22.17 5.29
N VAL A 56 -19.45 22.04 6.61
CA VAL A 56 -20.33 21.08 7.28
C VAL A 56 -21.41 21.83 8.06
N PRO A 57 -22.69 21.66 7.73
CA PRO A 57 -23.79 22.20 8.52
C PRO A 57 -23.81 21.64 9.95
N ASP A 58 -24.31 22.43 10.89
CA ASP A 58 -24.27 22.10 12.32
C ASP A 58 -25.01 20.80 12.67
N HIS A 59 -26.10 20.45 11.97
CA HIS A 59 -26.79 19.19 12.19
C HIS A 59 -25.95 17.95 11.80
N ILE A 60 -25.09 18.06 10.78
CA ILE A 60 -24.15 17.00 10.41
C ILE A 60 -23.01 16.93 11.42
N TRP A 61 -22.51 18.08 11.88
CA TRP A 61 -21.52 18.13 12.96
C TRP A 61 -22.05 17.43 14.22
N GLN A 62 -23.28 17.74 14.63
CA GLN A 62 -23.94 17.09 15.75
C GLN A 62 -24.03 15.57 15.55
N ALA A 63 -24.48 15.10 14.38
CA ALA A 63 -24.57 13.67 14.09
C ALA A 63 -23.20 12.96 14.18
N ILE A 64 -22.12 13.61 13.74
CA ILE A 64 -20.76 13.08 13.87
C ILE A 64 -20.33 13.04 15.35
N GLY A 65 -20.61 14.10 16.10
CA GLY A 65 -20.33 14.16 17.53
C GLY A 65 -21.04 13.05 18.32
N ASP A 66 -22.35 12.90 18.09
CA ASP A 66 -23.17 11.86 18.70
C ASP A 66 -22.66 10.45 18.38
N ARG A 67 -22.27 10.19 17.12
CA ARG A 67 -21.73 8.89 16.69
C ARG A 67 -20.50 8.48 17.47
N TYR A 68 -19.60 9.43 17.75
CA TYR A 68 -18.33 9.14 18.43
C TYR A 68 -18.37 9.46 19.93
N GLY A 69 -19.53 9.88 20.47
CA GLY A 69 -19.68 10.25 21.88
C GLY A 69 -18.85 11.48 22.26
N ILE A 70 -18.58 12.36 21.30
CA ILE A 70 -17.80 13.59 21.48
C ILE A 70 -18.77 14.73 21.26
N ALA A 71 -19.04 15.50 22.30
CA ALA A 71 -19.87 16.67 22.15
C ALA A 71 -19.29 17.54 21.02
N PRO A 72 -20.06 17.85 19.95
CA PRO A 72 -19.67 18.95 19.09
C PRO A 72 -19.51 20.15 20.02
N TYR A 73 -18.52 21.01 19.77
CA TYR A 73 -18.25 22.14 20.66
C TYR A 73 -19.41 23.14 20.59
N CYS A 74 -20.51 22.83 21.26
CA CYS A 74 -21.60 23.72 21.54
C CYS A 74 -22.30 23.25 22.82
N PRO A 75 -22.21 24.02 23.92
CA PRO A 75 -23.20 23.91 24.97
C PRO A 75 -24.54 24.29 24.33
N LEU A 76 -25.49 23.35 24.31
CA LEU A 76 -26.89 23.65 24.02
C LEU A 76 -27.31 24.93 24.79
N PRO A 77 -28.28 25.72 24.29
CA PRO A 77 -28.89 26.77 25.09
C PRO A 77 -29.66 26.12 26.24
N THR A 78 -28.94 25.74 27.30
CA THR A 78 -29.53 25.73 28.62
C THR A 78 -29.80 27.19 28.97
N LYS A 79 -30.83 27.46 29.76
CA LYS A 79 -31.23 28.81 30.19
C LYS A 79 -30.19 29.45 31.12
N ASP A 80 -28.91 29.30 30.83
CA ASP A 80 -27.79 29.76 31.62
C ASP A 80 -27.08 30.92 30.88
N PRO A 81 -27.21 32.16 31.37
CA PRO A 81 -26.70 33.37 30.71
C PRO A 81 -25.17 33.45 30.61
N GLY A 82 -24.41 32.48 31.14
CA GLY A 82 -22.94 32.41 31.03
C GLY A 82 -22.40 31.65 29.82
N THR A 83 -23.26 31.12 28.95
CA THR A 83 -22.88 30.17 27.90
C THR A 83 -22.64 30.88 26.55
N PRO A 84 -21.44 30.80 25.93
CA PRO A 84 -21.20 31.41 24.62
C PRO A 84 -22.09 30.80 23.52
N PRO A 85 -22.61 31.61 22.57
CA PRO A 85 -23.55 31.14 21.55
C PRO A 85 -22.92 30.16 20.56
N LEU A 86 -23.76 29.38 19.87
CA LEU A 86 -23.43 28.61 18.67
C LEU A 86 -22.64 29.49 17.69
N ILE A 87 -21.35 29.19 17.51
CA ILE A 87 -20.60 29.73 16.37
C ILE A 87 -21.02 28.86 15.21
N SER A 88 -21.88 29.38 14.34
CA SER A 88 -22.31 28.62 13.17
C SER A 88 -21.10 28.42 12.24
N ASN A 89 -20.92 27.22 11.70
CA ASN A 89 -19.89 26.96 10.68
C ASN A 89 -20.11 27.72 9.34
N LEU A 90 -21.19 28.51 9.28
CA LEU A 90 -21.65 29.22 8.09
C LEU A 90 -21.61 30.75 8.28
N SER A 91 -21.24 31.26 9.45
CA SER A 91 -21.12 32.70 9.73
C SER A 91 -19.66 33.12 9.78
N ASP A 92 -19.34 34.32 9.30
CA ASP A 92 -18.00 34.94 9.35
C ASP A 92 -17.59 35.36 10.78
N THR A 93 -18.22 34.80 11.81
CA THR A 93 -17.99 35.12 13.22
C THR A 93 -16.80 34.31 13.75
N PRO A 94 -15.90 34.90 14.56
CA PRO A 94 -14.78 34.17 15.14
C PRO A 94 -15.26 32.99 16.00
N GLY A 95 -14.73 31.80 15.73
CA GLY A 95 -15.03 30.62 16.54
C GLY A 95 -14.47 29.30 16.02
N VAL A 96 -14.80 28.20 16.72
CA VAL A 96 -14.33 26.86 16.37
C VAL A 96 -15.07 26.37 15.13
N THR A 97 -14.32 26.07 14.07
CA THR A 97 -14.87 25.45 12.86
C THR A 97 -14.96 23.94 13.03
N PHE A 98 -15.86 23.28 12.28
CA PHE A 98 -15.96 21.81 12.24
C PHE A 98 -14.58 21.16 12.05
N TRP A 99 -13.77 21.63 11.10
CA TRP A 99 -12.47 21.03 10.82
C TRP A 99 -11.44 21.29 11.93
N ALA A 100 -11.47 22.46 12.59
CA ALA A 100 -10.66 22.69 13.78
C ALA A 100 -11.04 21.70 14.90
N TRP A 101 -12.33 21.51 15.15
CA TRP A 101 -12.81 20.52 16.11
C TRP A 101 -12.41 19.09 15.73
N VAL A 102 -12.52 18.71 14.45
CA VAL A 102 -12.05 17.39 14.00
C VAL A 102 -10.56 17.24 14.26
N LEU A 103 -9.73 18.26 13.96
CA LEU A 103 -8.28 18.24 14.20
C LEU A 103 -7.94 18.04 15.69
N ASP A 104 -8.64 18.75 16.58
CA ASP A 104 -8.46 18.68 18.04
C ASP A 104 -8.92 17.34 18.65
N ASN A 105 -9.73 16.56 17.92
CA ASN A 105 -10.27 15.28 18.36
C ASN A 105 -9.73 14.11 17.51
N PRO A 106 -8.49 13.63 17.76
CA PRO A 106 -7.87 12.52 17.02
C PRO A 106 -8.56 11.17 17.22
N SER A 107 -9.46 11.05 18.19
CA SER A 107 -10.35 9.89 18.34
C SER A 107 -11.39 9.77 17.21
N ILE A 108 -11.67 10.86 16.48
CA ILE A 108 -12.57 10.86 15.33
C ILE A 108 -11.83 10.29 14.10
N PRO A 109 -12.25 9.14 13.56
CA PRO A 109 -11.69 8.58 12.33
C PRO A 109 -11.92 9.51 11.15
N LEU A 110 -10.92 9.63 10.27
CA LEU A 110 -11.02 10.40 9.03
C LEU A 110 -11.19 9.46 7.84
N LEU A 111 -12.33 9.54 7.16
CA LEU A 111 -12.57 8.82 5.92
C LEU A 111 -12.03 9.64 4.73
N ILE A 112 -11.30 8.98 3.82
CA ILE A 112 -10.75 9.59 2.61
C ILE A 112 -11.33 8.91 1.38
N THR A 113 -11.96 9.68 0.50
CA THR A 113 -12.52 9.18 -0.77
C THR A 113 -12.02 9.98 -1.97
N GLU A 114 -12.48 9.62 -3.17
CA GLU A 114 -12.22 10.34 -4.42
C GLU A 114 -13.47 11.13 -4.86
N GLY A 115 -13.32 12.46 -4.90
CA GLY A 115 -14.36 13.38 -5.36
C GLY A 115 -15.32 13.88 -4.26
N ALA A 116 -15.68 15.16 -4.35
CA ALA A 116 -16.42 15.88 -3.32
C ALA A 116 -17.81 15.29 -3.00
N LYS A 117 -18.52 14.73 -3.99
CA LYS A 117 -19.85 14.15 -3.77
C LYS A 117 -19.82 12.96 -2.80
N LYS A 118 -18.78 12.13 -2.90
CA LYS A 118 -18.58 10.97 -2.03
C LYS A 118 -18.29 11.39 -0.60
N ALA A 119 -17.44 12.40 -0.43
CA ALA A 119 -17.18 13.00 0.88
C ALA A 119 -18.45 13.60 1.47
N GLY A 120 -19.25 14.33 0.67
CA GLY A 120 -20.54 14.86 1.09
C GLY A 120 -21.51 13.75 1.52
N SER A 121 -21.59 12.64 0.77
CA SER A 121 -22.45 11.50 1.13
C SER A 121 -22.02 10.85 2.46
N LEU A 122 -20.72 10.69 2.71
CA LEU A 122 -20.20 10.18 3.98
C LEU A 122 -20.45 11.14 5.15
N LEU A 123 -20.24 12.44 4.94
CA LEU A 123 -20.55 13.48 5.92
C LEU A 123 -22.02 13.44 6.30
N SER A 124 -22.93 13.41 5.33
CA SER A 124 -24.38 13.29 5.58
C SER A 124 -24.78 12.00 6.29
N ALA A 125 -23.97 10.94 6.19
CA ALA A 125 -24.16 9.69 6.93
C ALA A 125 -23.55 9.72 8.36
N GLY A 126 -23.03 10.86 8.80
CA GLY A 126 -22.44 11.04 10.13
C GLY A 126 -21.00 10.56 10.24
N TYR A 127 -20.23 10.53 9.13
CA TYR A 127 -18.80 10.22 9.14
C TYR A 127 -17.96 11.43 8.76
N ALA A 128 -16.92 11.74 9.54
CA ALA A 128 -15.96 12.78 9.17
C ALA A 128 -15.16 12.35 7.92
N ALA A 129 -15.41 13.01 6.79
CA ALA A 129 -14.85 12.61 5.50
C ALA A 129 -14.33 13.77 4.66
N ILE A 130 -13.18 13.55 4.02
CA ILE A 130 -12.60 14.45 3.01
C ILE A 130 -12.49 13.72 1.68
N ALA A 131 -12.38 14.49 0.59
CA ALA A 131 -12.09 13.93 -0.72
C ALA A 131 -10.73 14.40 -1.26
N LEU A 132 -10.08 13.51 -2.00
CA LEU A 132 -8.98 13.85 -2.88
C LEU A 132 -9.52 14.11 -4.30
N PRO A 133 -8.92 15.04 -5.07
CA PRO A 133 -9.24 15.22 -6.49
C PRO A 133 -8.81 14.06 -7.38
N GLY A 134 -7.99 13.16 -6.84
CA GLY A 134 -7.59 11.93 -7.49
C GLY A 134 -6.74 11.11 -6.53
N ILE A 135 -6.73 9.79 -6.70
CA ILE A 135 -6.12 8.82 -5.77
C ILE A 135 -4.66 9.11 -5.40
N TYR A 136 -3.86 9.71 -6.30
CA TYR A 136 -2.45 10.04 -6.05
C TYR A 136 -2.24 11.45 -5.45
N SER A 137 -3.31 12.19 -5.18
CA SER A 137 -3.22 13.60 -4.74
C SER A 137 -2.89 13.75 -3.26
N GLY A 138 -2.93 12.66 -2.48
CA GLY A 138 -2.62 12.69 -1.04
C GLY A 138 -1.13 12.84 -0.69
N PHE A 139 -0.23 12.70 -1.66
CA PHE A 139 1.20 12.92 -1.46
C PHE A 139 1.81 13.72 -2.59
N ARG A 140 3.02 14.24 -2.34
CA ARG A 140 3.87 14.88 -3.34
C ARG A 140 5.21 14.20 -3.36
N GLN A 141 5.91 14.39 -4.46
CA GLN A 141 7.26 13.88 -4.64
C GLN A 141 8.02 14.89 -5.49
N GLN A 142 9.19 15.31 -5.01
CA GLN A 142 9.99 16.31 -5.70
C GLN A 142 10.48 15.75 -7.03
N LYS A 143 10.41 16.59 -8.06
CA LYS A 143 10.87 16.30 -9.41
C LYS A 143 11.82 17.38 -9.88
N ASP A 144 12.78 17.00 -10.71
CA ASP A 144 13.65 17.95 -11.41
C ASP A 144 12.92 18.64 -12.59
N SER A 145 13.62 19.54 -13.27
CA SER A 145 13.12 20.26 -14.46
C SER A 145 12.78 19.35 -15.64
N TRP A 146 13.28 18.12 -15.66
CA TRP A 146 13.01 17.10 -16.68
C TRP A 146 11.89 16.14 -16.25
N GLY A 147 11.31 16.33 -15.07
CA GLY A 147 10.24 15.50 -14.52
C GLY A 147 10.69 14.22 -13.85
N ASN A 148 12.00 13.98 -13.70
CA ASN A 148 12.53 12.83 -12.99
C ASN A 148 12.33 13.01 -11.49
N VAL A 149 12.03 11.90 -10.82
CA VAL A 149 11.83 11.87 -9.38
C VAL A 149 13.17 11.95 -8.66
N ILE A 150 13.34 12.99 -7.84
CA ILE A 150 14.60 13.25 -7.10
C ILE A 150 14.43 13.21 -5.57
N GLY A 151 13.19 13.30 -5.08
CA GLY A 151 12.89 13.31 -3.64
C GLY A 151 12.12 12.09 -3.17
N LEU A 152 12.16 11.86 -1.85
CA LEU A 152 11.25 10.94 -1.18
C LEU A 152 9.81 11.48 -1.22
N PRO A 153 8.79 10.61 -1.29
CA PRO A 153 7.41 11.05 -1.22
C PRO A 153 7.06 11.55 0.19
N TYR A 154 6.22 12.59 0.27
CA TYR A 154 5.74 13.18 1.52
C TYR A 154 4.24 13.51 1.41
N LEU A 155 3.51 13.48 2.54
CA LEU A 155 2.08 13.84 2.55
C LEU A 155 1.89 15.30 2.19
N ILE A 156 0.76 15.63 1.57
CA ILE A 156 0.40 17.05 1.46
C ILE A 156 0.16 17.65 2.85
N PRO A 157 0.49 18.94 3.08
CA PRO A 157 0.34 19.57 4.38
C PRO A 157 -1.06 19.42 4.99
N GLN A 158 -2.10 19.48 4.16
CA GLN A 158 -3.49 19.33 4.63
C GLN A 158 -3.80 17.93 5.19
N LEU A 159 -3.23 16.87 4.63
CA LEU A 159 -3.39 15.52 5.20
C LEU A 159 -2.49 15.31 6.41
N GLU A 160 -1.29 15.90 6.40
CA GLU A 160 -0.37 15.83 7.53
C GLU A 160 -0.96 16.47 8.80
N ALA A 161 -1.74 17.54 8.67
CA ALA A 161 -2.42 18.17 9.81
C ALA A 161 -3.39 17.24 10.56
N PHE A 162 -4.00 16.26 9.86
CA PHE A 162 -4.86 15.27 10.50
C PHE A 162 -4.09 14.12 11.18
N CYS A 163 -2.77 14.06 11.00
CA CYS A 163 -1.95 12.99 11.54
C CYS A 163 -1.62 13.18 13.03
N GLY A 164 -1.23 12.09 13.70
CA GLY A 164 -0.90 12.08 15.12
C GLY A 164 -2.05 11.59 16.00
N GLY A 165 -1.79 11.48 17.31
CA GLY A 165 -2.78 11.03 18.30
C GLY A 165 -3.31 9.60 18.08
N GLY A 166 -2.68 8.81 17.22
CA GLY A 166 -3.17 7.48 16.84
C GLY A 166 -4.45 7.49 15.99
N ARG A 167 -4.79 8.63 15.36
CA ARG A 167 -6.00 8.78 14.54
C ARG A 167 -6.11 7.67 13.51
N GLU A 168 -7.31 7.12 13.36
CA GLU A 168 -7.59 6.20 12.27
C GLU A 168 -7.93 6.96 10.98
N VAL A 169 -7.30 6.55 9.89
CA VAL A 169 -7.60 7.02 8.54
C VAL A 169 -8.10 5.85 7.71
N VAL A 170 -9.32 5.99 7.17
CA VAL A 170 -10.00 4.94 6.41
C VAL A 170 -10.09 5.32 4.94
N PHE A 171 -9.51 4.50 4.06
CA PHE A 171 -9.66 4.69 2.62
C PHE A 171 -10.99 4.14 2.12
N CYS A 172 -11.75 4.98 1.43
CA CYS A 172 -13.03 4.70 0.77
C CYS A 172 -12.95 5.11 -0.72
N PHE A 173 -11.91 4.68 -1.43
CA PHE A 173 -11.76 4.90 -2.87
C PHE A 173 -12.72 4.03 -3.67
N ASP A 174 -13.01 4.45 -4.91
CA ASP A 174 -13.92 3.73 -5.81
C ASP A 174 -13.50 2.26 -5.99
N GLN A 175 -14.51 1.39 -6.05
CA GLN A 175 -14.32 0.02 -6.47
C GLN A 175 -14.29 -0.01 -8.00
N ASP A 176 -13.20 -0.53 -8.55
CA ASP A 176 -12.99 -0.67 -9.99
C ASP A 176 -12.83 -2.14 -10.35
N SER A 177 -13.39 -2.55 -11.47
CA SER A 177 -13.24 -3.91 -12.02
C SER A 177 -12.08 -4.01 -13.02
N LYS A 178 -11.58 -2.88 -13.53
CA LYS A 178 -10.48 -2.86 -14.52
C LYS A 178 -9.14 -3.14 -13.85
N PRO A 179 -8.37 -4.18 -14.25
CA PRO A 179 -7.11 -4.57 -13.59
C PRO A 179 -6.08 -3.46 -13.47
N SER A 180 -5.93 -2.62 -14.52
CA SER A 180 -5.00 -1.49 -14.50
C SER A 180 -5.39 -0.42 -13.48
N THR A 181 -6.70 -0.18 -13.31
CA THR A 181 -7.23 0.81 -12.37
C THR A 181 -7.11 0.30 -10.95
N ILE A 182 -7.47 -0.96 -10.72
CA ILE A 182 -7.27 -1.66 -9.43
C ILE A 182 -5.80 -1.55 -8.99
N LYS A 183 -4.84 -1.84 -9.88
CA LYS A 183 -3.41 -1.72 -9.58
C LYS A 183 -3.00 -0.30 -9.18
N ASN A 184 -3.57 0.72 -9.82
CA ASN A 184 -3.31 2.11 -9.49
C ASN A 184 -3.91 2.50 -8.13
N VAL A 185 -5.15 2.12 -7.85
CA VAL A 185 -5.82 2.35 -6.56
C VAL A 185 -5.03 1.69 -5.42
N ARG A 186 -4.63 0.42 -5.59
CA ARG A 186 -3.74 -0.30 -4.65
C ARG A 186 -2.46 0.48 -4.37
N ARG A 187 -1.73 0.87 -5.42
CA ARG A 187 -0.46 1.61 -5.27
C ARG A 187 -0.66 2.96 -4.58
N ALA A 188 -1.77 3.65 -4.86
CA ALA A 188 -2.09 4.93 -4.24
C ALA A 188 -2.39 4.78 -2.74
N ILE A 189 -3.21 3.79 -2.36
CA ILE A 189 -3.51 3.44 -0.97
C ILE A 189 -2.25 3.03 -0.22
N GLU A 190 -1.44 2.14 -0.79
CA GLU A 190 -0.20 1.67 -0.16
C GLU A 190 0.80 2.80 0.07
N LYS A 191 1.01 3.67 -0.92
CA LYS A 191 1.93 4.80 -0.79
C LYS A 191 1.44 5.81 0.25
N THR A 192 0.19 6.27 0.12
CA THR A 192 -0.37 7.27 1.04
C THR A 192 -0.51 6.70 2.45
N GLY A 193 -1.01 5.47 2.56
CA GLY A 193 -1.15 4.74 3.82
C GLY A 193 0.18 4.54 4.53
N LYS A 194 1.25 4.19 3.81
CA LYS A 194 2.59 4.08 4.41
C LYS A 194 3.07 5.40 5.02
N LEU A 195 2.83 6.53 4.35
CA LEU A 195 3.20 7.84 4.88
C LEU A 195 2.35 8.23 6.09
N LEU A 196 1.05 7.95 6.06
CA LEU A 196 0.14 8.16 7.20
C LEU A 196 0.58 7.32 8.42
N THR A 197 0.93 6.06 8.21
CA THR A 197 1.46 5.19 9.28
C THR A 197 2.76 5.74 9.86
N TYR A 198 3.67 6.25 9.03
CA TYR A 198 4.90 6.91 9.52
C TYR A 198 4.63 8.17 10.33
N LYS A 199 3.49 8.83 10.12
CA LYS A 199 3.02 9.97 10.91
C LYS A 199 2.13 9.56 12.10
N GLY A 200 2.13 8.28 12.46
CA GLY A 200 1.47 7.77 13.66
C GLY A 200 -0.02 7.47 13.51
N CYS A 201 -0.56 7.45 12.29
CA CYS A 201 -1.96 7.07 12.06
C CYS A 201 -2.14 5.56 11.98
N LYS A 202 -3.30 5.09 12.44
CA LYS A 202 -3.81 3.75 12.08
C LYS A 202 -4.46 3.86 10.70
N VAL A 203 -4.19 2.91 9.81
CA VAL A 203 -4.72 2.96 8.43
C VAL A 203 -5.51 1.70 8.14
N SER A 204 -6.72 1.90 7.64
CA SER A 204 -7.63 0.83 7.22
C SER A 204 -8.26 1.13 5.85
N VAL A 205 -8.82 0.10 5.23
CA VAL A 205 -9.43 0.17 3.90
C VAL A 205 -10.84 -0.40 3.98
N ALA A 206 -11.83 0.42 3.63
CA ALA A 206 -13.21 -0.01 3.47
C ALA A 206 -13.40 -0.73 2.13
N ARG A 207 -14.20 -1.79 2.12
CA ARG A 207 -14.46 -2.60 0.92
C ARG A 207 -15.95 -2.90 0.80
N TRP A 208 -16.43 -2.86 -0.43
CA TRP A 208 -17.79 -3.26 -0.79
C TRP A 208 -17.76 -3.87 -2.18
N SER A 209 -18.91 -4.41 -2.64
CA SER A 209 -19.02 -5.00 -3.97
C SER A 209 -18.72 -3.98 -5.07
N ASP A 210 -17.94 -4.39 -6.08
CA ASP A 210 -17.60 -3.58 -7.25
C ASP A 210 -18.80 -3.31 -8.17
N TYR A 211 -19.96 -3.91 -7.87
CA TYR A 211 -21.24 -3.54 -8.48
C TYR A 211 -21.58 -2.05 -8.26
N TRP A 212 -21.23 -1.49 -7.10
CA TRP A 212 -21.36 -0.04 -6.84
C TRP A 212 -19.99 0.61 -6.92
N LYS A 213 -19.81 1.47 -7.94
CA LYS A 213 -18.51 2.10 -8.20
C LYS A 213 -18.07 2.97 -7.03
N GLY A 214 -18.89 3.95 -6.65
CA GLY A 214 -18.61 4.86 -5.55
C GLY A 214 -19.27 4.42 -4.25
N ILE A 215 -18.73 4.92 -3.13
CA ILE A 215 -19.39 4.76 -1.83
C ILE A 215 -20.72 5.51 -1.76
N ASP A 216 -20.86 6.61 -2.51
CA ASP A 216 -22.11 7.34 -2.68
C ASP A 216 -23.16 6.51 -3.43
N ASP A 217 -22.77 5.78 -4.48
CA ASP A 217 -23.66 4.84 -5.18
C ASP A 217 -24.12 3.71 -4.24
N TYR A 218 -23.20 3.21 -3.41
CA TYR A 218 -23.49 2.16 -2.43
C TYR A 218 -24.46 2.64 -1.35
N ILE A 219 -24.22 3.80 -0.75
CA ILE A 219 -25.10 4.40 0.27
C ILE A 219 -26.49 4.67 -0.32
N PHE A 220 -26.57 5.24 -1.51
CA PHE A 220 -27.84 5.51 -2.18
C PHE A 220 -28.67 4.24 -2.38
N SER A 221 -28.00 3.12 -2.72
CA SER A 221 -28.67 1.85 -3.00
C SER A 221 -28.98 1.00 -1.77
N GLN A 222 -28.08 0.99 -0.78
CA GLN A 222 -28.11 0.03 0.34
C GLN A 222 -28.40 0.68 1.70
N GLY A 223 -28.42 2.01 1.78
CA GLY A 223 -28.69 2.75 3.01
C GLY A 223 -27.45 2.95 3.90
N VAL A 224 -27.64 3.71 4.97
CA VAL A 224 -26.56 4.07 5.91
C VAL A 224 -26.19 2.90 6.80
N GLU A 225 -27.13 2.01 7.14
CA GLU A 225 -26.86 0.81 7.93
C GLU A 225 -25.89 -0.14 7.21
N ALA A 226 -25.93 -0.18 5.88
CA ALA A 226 -24.99 -0.95 5.08
C ALA A 226 -23.58 -0.30 5.08
N LEU A 227 -23.51 1.04 5.04
CA LEU A 227 -22.24 1.76 5.24
C LEU A 227 -21.64 1.46 6.61
N ASP A 228 -22.46 1.42 7.67
CA ASP A 228 -21.97 1.10 9.01
C ASP A 228 -21.32 -0.29 9.07
N ARG A 229 -21.88 -1.28 8.36
CA ARG A 229 -21.25 -2.62 8.22
C ARG A 229 -19.93 -2.55 7.46
N VAL A 230 -19.90 -1.85 6.33
CA VAL A 230 -18.66 -1.64 5.55
C VAL A 230 -17.58 -0.98 6.40
N TYR A 231 -17.95 -0.02 7.24
CA TYR A 231 -17.04 0.60 8.19
C TYR A 231 -16.58 -0.40 9.25
N GLN A 232 -17.48 -1.17 9.88
CA GLN A 232 -17.12 -2.17 10.89
C GLN A 232 -16.21 -3.29 10.35
N GLU A 233 -16.44 -3.74 9.11
CA GLU A 233 -15.71 -4.83 8.45
C GLU A 233 -14.45 -4.37 7.71
N ARG A 234 -14.12 -3.08 7.77
CA ARG A 234 -12.90 -2.53 7.15
C ARG A 234 -11.66 -3.29 7.63
N ILE A 235 -10.71 -3.47 6.74
CA ILE A 235 -9.49 -4.23 7.03
C ILE A 235 -8.29 -3.31 7.24
N SER A 236 -7.30 -3.75 8.01
CA SER A 236 -6.06 -2.99 8.18
C SER A 236 -5.30 -2.86 6.85
N LEU A 237 -4.46 -1.84 6.74
CA LEU A 237 -3.60 -1.65 5.57
C LEU A 237 -2.71 -2.88 5.29
N ASP A 238 -2.25 -3.58 6.32
CA ASP A 238 -1.42 -4.77 6.15
C ASP A 238 -2.22 -5.98 5.67
N GLN A 239 -3.43 -6.19 6.18
CA GLN A 239 -4.34 -7.20 5.65
C GLN A 239 -4.68 -6.93 4.18
N TYR A 240 -4.92 -5.66 3.83
CA TYR A 240 -5.17 -5.24 2.45
C TYR A 240 -3.98 -5.57 1.53
N LYS A 241 -2.74 -5.34 1.98
CA LYS A 241 -1.54 -5.75 1.22
C LYS A 241 -1.50 -7.27 1.04
N ILE A 242 -1.72 -8.05 2.09
CA ILE A 242 -1.65 -9.52 2.06
C ILE A 242 -2.65 -10.13 1.07
N GLU A 243 -3.91 -9.68 1.12
CA GLU A 243 -4.93 -10.15 0.17
C GLU A 243 -4.55 -9.85 -1.28
N ASN A 244 -3.95 -8.68 -1.53
CA ASN A 244 -3.50 -8.30 -2.87
C ASN A 244 -2.26 -9.08 -3.32
N PHE A 245 -1.39 -9.50 -2.41
CA PHE A 245 -0.30 -10.45 -2.71
C PHE A 245 -0.81 -11.86 -2.99
N SER A 246 -1.90 -12.27 -2.35
CA SER A 246 -2.53 -13.59 -2.56
C SER A 246 -3.18 -13.72 -3.94
N ALA A 247 -3.33 -12.62 -4.67
CA ALA A 247 -3.85 -12.56 -6.04
C ALA A 247 -2.76 -12.76 -7.13
N ILE A 248 -1.57 -13.27 -6.81
CA ILE A 248 -0.57 -13.67 -7.81
C ILE A 248 -1.17 -14.76 -8.70
N THR A 249 -1.49 -14.42 -9.94
CA THR A 249 -1.87 -15.37 -10.98
C THR A 249 -0.60 -15.93 -11.61
N PRO A 250 -0.49 -17.26 -11.80
CA PRO A 250 0.67 -17.85 -12.44
C PRO A 250 0.76 -17.41 -13.91
N ASP A 251 1.96 -17.06 -14.38
CA ASP A 251 2.22 -16.76 -15.80
C ASP A 251 2.07 -18.01 -16.67
N LEU A 252 2.37 -19.18 -16.11
CA LEU A 252 2.24 -20.49 -16.76
C LEU A 252 1.64 -21.52 -15.79
N LYS A 253 0.64 -22.26 -16.27
CA LYS A 253 0.09 -23.44 -15.59
C LYS A 253 0.43 -24.68 -16.40
N ILE A 254 1.05 -25.66 -15.74
CA ILE A 254 1.42 -26.94 -16.35
C ILE A 254 0.57 -28.01 -15.69
N ASN A 255 -0.15 -28.79 -16.51
CA ASN A 255 -0.99 -29.90 -16.05
C ASN A 255 -0.36 -31.24 -16.43
N GLU A 256 0.82 -31.49 -15.86
CA GLU A 256 1.58 -32.72 -16.07
C GLU A 256 2.00 -33.32 -14.72
N ARG A 257 2.27 -34.63 -14.71
CA ARG A 257 2.73 -35.34 -13.51
C ARG A 257 4.05 -34.76 -12.97
N TYR A 258 4.95 -34.35 -13.86
CA TYR A 258 6.24 -33.76 -13.52
C TYR A 258 6.44 -32.46 -14.27
N ILE A 259 7.23 -31.54 -13.72
CA ILE A 259 7.65 -30.33 -14.45
C ILE A 259 8.52 -30.77 -15.64
N PRO A 260 8.15 -30.41 -16.89
CA PRO A 260 8.91 -30.77 -18.08
C PRO A 260 10.34 -30.23 -17.99
N GLN A 261 11.33 -31.11 -18.21
CA GLN A 261 12.74 -30.69 -18.24
C GLN A 261 13.05 -29.79 -19.43
N SER A 262 12.25 -29.89 -20.49
CA SER A 262 12.26 -29.02 -21.67
C SER A 262 11.67 -27.63 -21.41
N LEU A 263 11.14 -27.34 -20.21
CA LEU A 263 10.59 -26.02 -19.91
C LEU A 263 11.71 -24.97 -19.97
N GLU A 264 11.58 -24.06 -20.93
CA GLU A 264 12.46 -22.91 -21.09
C GLU A 264 11.95 -21.74 -20.25
N ILE A 265 12.87 -21.15 -19.49
CA ILE A 265 12.62 -19.94 -18.71
C ILE A 265 12.97 -18.75 -19.61
N PRO A 266 12.09 -17.74 -19.77
CA PRO A 266 12.40 -16.55 -20.55
C PRO A 266 13.68 -15.87 -20.05
N GLU A 267 14.57 -15.47 -20.95
CA GLU A 267 15.84 -14.80 -20.58
C GLU A 267 15.64 -13.48 -19.81
N SER A 268 14.48 -12.83 -19.99
CA SER A 268 14.10 -11.62 -19.28
C SER A 268 13.63 -11.87 -17.84
N ALA A 269 13.37 -13.12 -17.45
CA ALA A 269 12.87 -13.46 -16.13
C ALA A 269 13.98 -13.36 -15.09
N LYS A 270 13.86 -12.38 -14.19
CA LYS A 270 14.79 -12.20 -13.05
C LYS A 270 14.39 -12.99 -11.81
N ILE A 271 13.09 -13.27 -11.65
CA ILE A 271 12.53 -13.99 -10.50
C ILE A 271 11.57 -15.03 -11.05
N ILE A 272 11.70 -16.27 -10.58
CA ILE A 272 10.90 -17.41 -11.03
C ILE A 272 10.25 -18.03 -9.80
N GLY A 273 8.92 -17.99 -9.75
CA GLY A 273 8.13 -18.66 -8.72
C GLY A 273 7.65 -20.02 -9.21
N ILE A 274 8.02 -21.10 -8.52
CA ILE A 274 7.54 -22.45 -8.83
C ILE A 274 6.64 -22.93 -7.70
N LYS A 275 5.34 -23.08 -7.98
CA LYS A 275 4.36 -23.67 -7.06
C LYS A 275 3.87 -24.99 -7.63
N ALA A 276 4.22 -26.10 -6.97
CA ALA A 276 3.71 -27.42 -7.32
C ALA A 276 3.61 -28.33 -6.08
N PRO A 277 2.73 -29.34 -6.06
CA PRO A 277 2.66 -30.33 -4.99
C PRO A 277 3.96 -31.10 -4.75
N LYS A 278 4.06 -31.83 -3.63
CA LYS A 278 5.17 -32.75 -3.38
C LYS A 278 5.12 -33.90 -4.40
N GLY A 279 6.28 -34.33 -4.89
CA GLY A 279 6.39 -35.45 -5.84
C GLY A 279 6.26 -35.07 -7.32
N THR A 280 6.13 -33.79 -7.67
CA THR A 280 6.02 -33.32 -9.07
C THR A 280 7.37 -33.02 -9.74
N GLY A 281 8.48 -33.48 -9.16
CA GLY A 281 9.81 -33.31 -9.76
C GLY A 281 10.41 -31.89 -9.68
N LYS A 282 9.94 -31.03 -8.76
CA LYS A 282 10.51 -29.67 -8.56
C LYS A 282 12.02 -29.69 -8.35
N THR A 283 12.48 -30.49 -7.40
CA THR A 283 13.90 -30.62 -7.08
C THR A 283 14.69 -31.11 -8.29
N GLU A 284 14.11 -31.99 -9.10
CA GLU A 284 14.79 -32.58 -10.25
C GLU A 284 14.87 -31.59 -11.42
N PHE A 285 13.82 -30.78 -11.62
CA PHE A 285 13.87 -29.62 -12.51
C PHE A 285 14.95 -28.61 -12.09
N ILE A 286 15.01 -28.27 -10.80
CA ILE A 286 16.05 -27.39 -10.25
C ILE A 286 17.45 -27.97 -10.51
N ALA A 287 17.65 -29.27 -10.28
CA ALA A 287 18.92 -29.94 -10.51
C ALA A 287 19.40 -29.80 -11.97
N THR A 288 18.50 -29.95 -12.94
CA THR A 288 18.81 -29.75 -14.37
C THR A 288 19.23 -28.32 -14.65
N LYS A 289 18.51 -27.32 -14.10
CA LYS A 289 18.87 -25.90 -14.28
C LYS A 289 20.19 -25.52 -13.62
N ILE A 290 20.51 -26.12 -12.48
CA ILE A 290 21.84 -25.97 -11.85
C ILE A 290 22.93 -26.53 -12.75
N LYS A 291 22.72 -27.72 -13.33
CA LYS A 291 23.68 -28.35 -14.25
C LYS A 291 23.93 -27.48 -15.48
N GLU A 292 22.89 -26.92 -16.09
CA GLU A 292 22.99 -25.97 -17.21
C GLU A 292 23.75 -24.70 -16.81
N ALA A 293 23.44 -24.09 -15.66
CA ALA A 293 24.12 -22.90 -15.16
C ALA A 293 25.61 -23.15 -14.92
N LYS A 294 25.96 -24.26 -14.29
CA LYS A 294 27.36 -24.68 -14.07
C LYS A 294 28.12 -24.90 -15.38
N ALA A 295 27.48 -25.52 -16.36
CA ALA A 295 28.09 -25.74 -17.68
C ALA A 295 28.43 -24.42 -18.39
N ARG A 296 27.68 -23.34 -18.10
CA ARG A 296 27.96 -21.97 -18.58
C ARG A 296 28.94 -21.18 -17.70
N GLY A 297 29.50 -21.79 -16.66
CA GLY A 297 30.39 -21.11 -15.70
C GLY A 297 29.66 -20.11 -14.79
N GLN A 298 28.33 -20.20 -14.68
CA GLN A 298 27.55 -19.33 -13.81
C GLN A 298 27.62 -19.82 -12.36
N LYS A 299 27.79 -18.89 -11.42
CA LYS A 299 27.76 -19.17 -9.98
C LYS A 299 26.34 -19.55 -9.54
N VAL A 300 26.23 -20.58 -8.71
CA VAL A 300 24.94 -21.03 -8.15
C VAL A 300 24.99 -21.10 -6.62
N LEU A 301 24.07 -20.42 -5.95
CA LEU A 301 23.91 -20.49 -4.51
C LEU A 301 22.56 -21.10 -4.15
N VAL A 302 22.58 -22.17 -3.36
CA VAL A 302 21.34 -22.80 -2.88
C VAL A 302 21.15 -22.54 -1.39
N LEU A 303 20.06 -21.87 -1.06
CA LEU A 303 19.67 -21.54 0.31
C LEU A 303 18.65 -22.56 0.82
N THR A 304 18.86 -23.00 2.05
CA THR A 304 18.01 -23.97 2.74
C THR A 304 17.78 -23.54 4.18
N HIS A 305 16.85 -24.21 4.87
CA HIS A 305 16.50 -23.92 6.26
C HIS A 305 17.06 -24.95 7.27
N ARG A 306 17.67 -26.05 6.80
CA ARG A 306 18.28 -27.10 7.64
C ARG A 306 19.58 -27.62 7.03
N VAL A 307 20.59 -27.86 7.87
CA VAL A 307 21.90 -28.38 7.45
C VAL A 307 21.80 -29.76 6.78
N GLN A 308 21.04 -30.69 7.36
CA GLN A 308 20.88 -32.05 6.82
C GLN A 308 20.22 -32.04 5.44
N LEU A 309 19.14 -31.26 5.29
CA LEU A 309 18.47 -31.05 4.01
C LEU A 309 19.44 -30.44 2.98
N GLY A 310 20.19 -29.41 3.38
CA GLY A 310 21.19 -28.80 2.51
C GLY A 310 22.24 -29.79 1.99
N ARG A 311 22.73 -30.69 2.84
CA ARG A 311 23.68 -31.75 2.43
C ARG A 311 23.06 -32.77 1.46
N GLU A 312 21.80 -33.12 1.65
CA GLU A 312 21.10 -34.02 0.71
C GLU A 312 20.92 -33.34 -0.66
N LEU A 313 20.46 -32.08 -0.66
CA LEU A 313 20.31 -31.29 -1.87
C LEU A 313 21.64 -31.07 -2.59
N SER A 314 22.73 -30.81 -1.85
CA SER A 314 24.10 -30.73 -2.41
C SER A 314 24.45 -31.94 -3.26
N ARG A 315 24.19 -33.16 -2.77
CA ARG A 315 24.46 -34.40 -3.51
C ARG A 315 23.60 -34.50 -4.77
N ARG A 316 22.31 -34.18 -4.67
CA ARG A 316 21.38 -34.21 -5.82
C ARG A 316 21.77 -33.20 -6.89
N PHE A 317 22.22 -32.02 -6.49
CA PHE A 317 22.61 -30.93 -7.39
C PHE A 317 24.05 -31.01 -7.89
N GLY A 318 24.85 -31.95 -7.36
CA GLY A 318 26.26 -32.08 -7.71
C GLY A 318 27.08 -30.83 -7.36
N ILE A 319 26.76 -30.18 -6.25
CA ILE A 319 27.53 -29.05 -5.70
C ILE A 319 27.87 -29.34 -4.25
N ASN A 320 28.93 -28.70 -3.74
CA ASN A 320 29.37 -28.94 -2.37
C ASN A 320 28.39 -28.34 -1.37
N TYR A 321 28.32 -28.94 -0.18
CA TYR A 321 27.77 -28.22 0.96
C TYR A 321 28.83 -27.24 1.50
N ARG A 322 28.40 -26.11 2.05
CA ARG A 322 29.30 -25.06 2.55
C ARG A 322 30.45 -25.54 3.45
N SER A 323 30.23 -26.54 4.32
CA SER A 323 31.28 -27.06 5.19
C SER A 323 32.37 -27.87 4.46
N GLU A 324 32.14 -28.24 3.20
CA GLU A 324 33.04 -29.06 2.40
C GLU A 324 33.99 -28.22 1.54
N LEU A 325 33.76 -26.90 1.45
CA LEU A 325 34.55 -25.96 0.66
C LEU A 325 36.03 -25.92 1.06
N VAL A 326 36.34 -26.17 2.34
CA VAL A 326 37.71 -26.15 2.86
C VAL A 326 38.54 -27.35 2.37
N LYS A 327 37.90 -28.39 1.81
CA LYS A 327 38.53 -29.66 1.43
C LYS A 327 38.76 -29.83 -0.07
N SER A 328 38.25 -28.93 -0.90
CA SER A 328 38.28 -29.06 -2.36
C SER A 328 39.26 -28.05 -2.98
N GLY A 329 40.35 -28.52 -3.58
CA GLY A 329 41.35 -27.69 -4.25
C GLY A 329 40.83 -26.91 -5.47
N ASP A 330 39.82 -27.44 -6.17
CA ASP A 330 39.28 -26.86 -7.41
C ASP A 330 37.74 -26.67 -7.41
N GLY A 331 37.04 -27.09 -6.34
CA GLY A 331 35.58 -27.33 -6.38
C GLY A 331 34.66 -26.19 -5.92
N SER A 332 35.21 -25.07 -5.43
CA SER A 332 34.44 -24.01 -4.74
C SER A 332 34.01 -22.84 -5.62
N LEU A 333 34.50 -22.75 -6.86
CA LEU A 333 34.39 -21.52 -7.67
C LEU A 333 33.00 -21.25 -8.25
N LEU A 334 32.18 -22.30 -8.45
CA LEU A 334 30.94 -22.19 -9.24
C LEU A 334 29.64 -22.45 -8.46
N GLY A 335 29.69 -22.84 -7.18
CA GLY A 335 28.46 -22.91 -6.37
C GLY A 335 28.49 -23.84 -5.17
N TYR A 336 27.63 -23.57 -4.19
CA TYR A 336 27.41 -24.44 -3.01
C TYR A 336 26.02 -24.26 -2.39
N CYS A 337 25.64 -25.23 -1.54
CA CYS A 337 24.45 -25.12 -0.68
C CYS A 337 24.82 -24.64 0.73
N LEU A 338 23.95 -23.84 1.36
CA LEU A 338 24.05 -23.49 2.78
C LEU A 338 22.68 -23.34 3.46
N CYS A 339 22.73 -23.41 4.80
CA CYS A 339 21.61 -23.01 5.65
C CYS A 339 21.61 -21.48 5.82
N VAL A 340 20.45 -20.86 5.83
CA VAL A 340 20.33 -19.38 5.97
C VAL A 340 20.91 -18.84 7.27
N ASP A 341 20.99 -19.66 8.33
CA ASP A 341 21.70 -19.36 9.58
C ASP A 341 23.14 -18.89 9.36
N SER A 342 23.74 -19.27 8.23
CA SER A 342 25.12 -18.99 7.88
C SER A 342 25.30 -17.79 6.94
N LEU A 343 24.23 -17.08 6.59
CA LEU A 343 24.29 -15.87 5.76
C LEU A 343 24.80 -14.67 6.58
N HIS A 344 26.01 -14.77 7.12
CA HIS A 344 26.65 -13.66 7.82
C HIS A 344 28.18 -13.80 7.84
N GLY A 345 28.89 -12.67 7.91
CA GLY A 345 30.36 -12.63 7.88
C GLY A 345 31.09 -13.32 9.05
N LYS A 346 30.39 -13.70 10.13
CA LYS A 346 30.96 -14.49 11.25
C LYS A 346 30.83 -16.01 11.08
N ALA A 347 30.23 -16.47 9.99
CA ALA A 347 30.01 -17.89 9.78
C ALA A 347 31.35 -18.55 9.39
N ASN A 348 31.56 -19.85 9.66
CA ASN A 348 32.74 -20.59 9.18
C ASN A 348 32.37 -21.66 8.11
N PRO A 349 32.83 -21.56 6.85
CA PRO A 349 33.65 -20.48 6.26
C PRO A 349 32.88 -19.15 6.13
N LYS A 350 33.60 -18.03 6.13
CA LYS A 350 33.01 -16.67 6.07
C LYS A 350 32.09 -16.54 4.85
N PHE A 351 30.92 -15.95 5.04
CA PHE A 351 30.01 -15.60 3.95
C PHE A 351 30.13 -14.12 3.61
N ASN A 352 30.24 -13.82 2.31
CA ASN A 352 30.24 -12.47 1.77
C ASN A 352 29.25 -12.41 0.58
N PRO A 353 28.19 -11.59 0.65
CA PRO A 353 27.21 -11.52 -0.44
C PRO A 353 27.80 -11.02 -1.76
N ASN A 354 28.84 -10.18 -1.72
CA ASN A 354 29.50 -9.66 -2.92
C ASN A 354 30.19 -10.75 -3.76
N ASP A 355 30.49 -11.91 -3.17
CA ASP A 355 31.08 -13.03 -3.91
C ASP A 355 30.07 -13.66 -4.90
N TRP A 356 28.80 -13.29 -4.80
CA TRP A 356 27.66 -13.84 -5.54
C TRP A 356 27.02 -12.86 -6.52
N GLU A 357 27.73 -11.80 -6.90
CA GLU A 357 27.28 -10.92 -7.97
C GLU A 357 27.04 -11.73 -9.27
N ASN A 358 25.91 -11.46 -9.95
CA ASN A 358 25.46 -12.18 -11.15
C ASN A 358 25.27 -13.69 -10.97
N ALA A 359 25.05 -14.17 -9.74
CA ALA A 359 24.80 -15.58 -9.46
C ALA A 359 23.31 -15.96 -9.60
N THR A 360 23.06 -17.25 -9.84
CA THR A 360 21.74 -17.85 -9.70
C THR A 360 21.52 -18.22 -8.24
N ILE A 361 20.56 -17.57 -7.59
CA ILE A 361 20.14 -17.89 -6.22
C ILE A 361 18.92 -18.80 -6.26
N ILE A 362 18.99 -19.92 -5.56
CA ILE A 362 17.93 -20.93 -5.50
C ILE A 362 17.50 -21.08 -4.06
N ILE A 363 16.20 -21.00 -3.82
CA ILE A 363 15.60 -21.18 -2.50
C ILE A 363 14.55 -22.28 -2.62
N ASP A 364 14.96 -23.51 -2.36
CA ASP A 364 14.01 -24.63 -2.29
C ASP A 364 13.23 -24.52 -0.97
N GLU A 365 11.93 -24.84 -1.02
CA GLU A 365 11.00 -24.64 0.10
C GLU A 365 11.06 -23.22 0.70
N CYS A 366 10.99 -22.19 -0.17
CA CYS A 366 11.18 -20.78 0.22
C CYS A 366 10.31 -20.33 1.40
N GLU A 367 9.06 -20.81 1.51
CA GLU A 367 8.20 -20.56 2.67
C GLU A 367 8.86 -20.99 3.99
N GLN A 368 9.44 -22.21 4.04
CA GLN A 368 10.12 -22.71 5.23
C GLN A 368 11.42 -21.95 5.49
N VAL A 369 12.14 -21.57 4.43
CA VAL A 369 13.36 -20.74 4.54
C VAL A 369 13.05 -19.38 5.16
N PHE A 370 12.02 -18.69 4.67
CA PHE A 370 11.64 -17.38 5.21
C PHE A 370 11.09 -17.49 6.63
N LEU A 371 10.24 -18.49 6.91
CA LEU A 371 9.74 -18.73 8.25
C LEU A 371 10.87 -19.02 9.24
N HIS A 372 11.85 -19.84 8.85
CA HIS A 372 13.01 -20.15 9.68
C HIS A 372 13.91 -18.93 9.90
N LEU A 373 14.21 -18.16 8.86
CA LEU A 373 15.01 -16.94 8.95
C LEU A 373 14.38 -15.93 9.92
N LEU A 374 13.05 -15.77 9.87
CA LEU A 374 12.33 -14.81 10.69
C LEU A 374 12.13 -15.27 12.15
N ASN A 375 11.88 -16.56 12.37
CA ASN A 375 11.38 -17.06 13.65
C ASN A 375 12.32 -18.01 14.39
N SER A 376 13.29 -18.63 13.71
CA SER A 376 14.12 -19.65 14.36
C SER A 376 14.96 -19.08 15.50
N PRO A 377 15.05 -19.78 16.65
CA PRO A 377 16.01 -19.48 17.71
C PRO A 377 17.46 -19.56 17.25
N THR A 378 17.77 -20.43 16.28
CA THR A 378 19.14 -20.59 15.76
C THR A 378 19.64 -19.35 15.03
N CYS A 379 18.72 -18.60 14.40
CA CYS A 379 19.02 -17.32 13.77
C CYS A 379 19.09 -16.16 14.77
N GLN A 380 18.56 -16.28 16.00
CA GLN A 380 18.30 -15.17 16.92
C GLN A 380 19.52 -14.26 17.14
N LYS A 381 20.70 -14.85 17.36
CA LYS A 381 21.95 -14.10 17.62
C LYS A 381 22.41 -13.24 16.43
N HIS A 382 22.09 -13.65 15.20
CA HIS A 382 22.59 -13.02 13.98
C HIS A 382 21.48 -12.59 13.02
N ARG A 383 20.21 -12.62 13.45
CA ARG A 383 19.03 -12.46 12.58
C ARG A 383 19.07 -11.18 11.75
N VAL A 384 19.37 -10.05 12.38
CA VAL A 384 19.46 -8.75 11.68
C VAL A 384 20.53 -8.82 10.57
N LYS A 385 21.72 -9.34 10.90
CA LYS A 385 22.81 -9.49 9.90
C LYS A 385 22.46 -10.47 8.79
N ILE A 386 21.76 -11.56 9.11
CA ILE A 386 21.26 -12.54 8.15
C ILE A 386 20.27 -11.88 7.19
N ILE A 387 19.32 -11.10 7.70
CA ILE A 387 18.34 -10.36 6.90
C ILE A 387 19.04 -9.33 6.00
N ASP A 388 19.98 -8.56 6.55
CA ASP A 388 20.72 -7.55 5.79
C ASP A 388 21.53 -8.20 4.65
N THR A 389 22.28 -9.26 4.98
CA THR A 389 23.07 -10.03 3.99
C THR A 389 22.18 -10.68 2.93
N PHE A 390 21.03 -11.21 3.33
CA PHE A 390 20.05 -11.77 2.39
C PHE A 390 19.46 -10.68 1.49
N GLY A 391 19.19 -9.49 2.03
CA GLY A 391 18.74 -8.34 1.25
C GLY A 391 19.80 -7.84 0.25
N GLU A 392 21.07 -7.84 0.63
CA GLU A 392 22.19 -7.53 -0.27
C GLU A 392 22.34 -8.57 -1.39
N LEU A 393 22.18 -9.85 -1.06
CA LEU A 393 22.26 -10.96 -2.02
C LEU A 393 21.19 -10.88 -3.13
N LEU A 394 20.04 -10.26 -2.85
CA LEU A 394 18.91 -10.17 -3.78
C LEU A 394 18.83 -8.83 -4.55
N ARG A 395 19.76 -7.90 -4.31
CA ARG A 395 19.87 -6.65 -5.07
C ARG A 395 20.65 -6.88 -6.35
#